data_AF-A0A430UQZ7-F1
#
_entry.id   AF-A0A430UQZ7-F1
#
_cell.length_a   1.000
_cell.length_b   1.000
_cell.length_c   1.000
_cell.angle_alpha   90.00
_cell.angle_beta   90.00
_cell.angle_gamma   90.00
#
_symmetry.space_group_name_H-M   'P 1'
#
loop_
_entity.id
_entity.type
_entity.pdbx_description
1 polymer ?
#
loop_
_entity_poly.entity_id
_entity_poly.type
_entity_poly.pdbx_seq_one_letter_code
_entity_poly.pdbx_strand_id
1 'polypeptide(L)'
;MVEAPGEELSLRDILETLKRQRVWLLAPPVLFGALALIYGFFIAEPRYASTATVNVAPVQVQAQLEGRIQVQGQSLLSFQALRAIAYSEEVTREVWETLRREGKLPTAWQDQGGTPGLERMVKDFKIKDETPRQQVVPQGQVPPVVASLTVQAPTPEVAARAANLWAEAVVKRVNAIPTARLRASLGALEEQIAPAEKVYREAQARWEAFQRTTTLPQDKAELDAKTGERVSLDQELSGLERDLAAVQGRIRALEAEARRQAALVPIGTSPEQLAIIGKRLKEAQENLKRETERARQAFQAAALTLENFRKTDRLSEWQQERDRLTQRLIEVGVRLAQVDTEKAGLEARIQDLEAALIKEPRVLELVREVVEDPVVAAALAKGDLSALAGLRLKTQEINPVYQPLVTQLVTLRANLAALLAEAKALAQEQQRLQVKLQDLRNQIAVQERAKEALLLEYNTKKAAYEAFRSRYDQIASLTSGDLSFDNPNPEYQRLRGTLIDAQAEEARLLARRAALEARIAQVEARINLLKERVAKAQVEQDRINQALELAKNAYLALSQKRTDLQIELASSESSLAQVIAPAYPIYEKVAPKRALLLALAVFLGLVLGVMAAFVAEALRPPRAEAAG
;
A
#
# COMPACT_ATOMS: atom_id res chain seq x y z
N MET A 1 -31.86 -81.46 63.58
CA MET A 1 -31.87 -81.43 62.11
C MET A 1 -33.20 -82.01 61.66
N VAL A 2 -34.13 -81.18 61.24
CA VAL A 2 -35.34 -81.60 60.51
C VAL A 2 -35.53 -80.55 59.43
N GLU A 3 -35.29 -80.96 58.18
CA GLU A 3 -35.43 -80.14 56.97
C GLU A 3 -36.91 -79.86 56.70
N ALA A 4 -37.21 -78.62 56.33
CA ALA A 4 -38.51 -78.22 55.79
C ALA A 4 -38.55 -78.54 54.29
N PRO A 5 -39.59 -79.22 53.77
CA PRO A 5 -39.78 -79.37 52.33
C PRO A 5 -40.35 -78.06 51.77
N GLY A 6 -39.51 -77.30 51.05
CA GLY A 6 -39.95 -76.16 50.23
C GLY A 6 -40.40 -76.69 48.87
N GLU A 7 -41.69 -76.50 48.56
CA GLU A 7 -42.30 -76.88 47.27
C GLU A 7 -41.53 -76.28 46.08
N GLU A 8 -40.89 -77.15 45.30
CA GLU A 8 -40.38 -76.80 43.98
C GLU A 8 -41.58 -76.64 43.04
N LEU A 9 -41.88 -75.40 42.60
CA LEU A 9 -42.85 -75.18 41.52
C LEU A 9 -42.36 -75.90 40.25
N SER A 10 -43.00 -77.01 39.89
CA SER A 10 -42.70 -77.74 38.66
C SER A 10 -43.13 -76.93 37.44
N LEU A 11 -42.37 -77.01 36.34
CA LEU A 11 -42.75 -76.40 35.05
C LEU A 11 -44.14 -76.85 34.57
N ARG A 12 -44.56 -78.06 34.97
CA ARG A 12 -45.92 -78.56 34.70
C ARG A 12 -46.98 -77.77 35.46
N ASP A 13 -46.75 -77.43 36.72
CA ASP A 13 -47.71 -76.68 37.54
C ASP A 13 -47.89 -75.26 37.01
N ILE A 14 -46.79 -74.62 36.61
CA ILE A 14 -46.84 -73.31 35.93
C ILE A 14 -47.68 -73.38 34.65
N LEU A 15 -47.48 -74.40 33.81
CA LEU A 15 -48.23 -74.59 32.57
C LEU A 15 -49.71 -74.92 32.83
N GLU A 16 -50.03 -75.72 33.84
CA GLU A 16 -51.41 -76.02 34.23
C GLU A 16 -52.12 -74.77 34.75
N THR A 17 -51.44 -73.97 35.58
CA THR A 17 -51.97 -72.71 36.10
C THR A 17 -52.29 -71.76 34.95
N LEU A 18 -51.37 -71.59 34.00
CA LEU A 18 -51.56 -70.76 32.80
C LEU A 18 -52.68 -71.28 31.90
N LYS A 19 -52.80 -72.59 31.72
CA LYS A 19 -53.87 -73.23 30.93
C LYS A 19 -55.25 -73.05 31.59
N ARG A 20 -55.32 -73.09 32.93
CA ARG A 20 -56.53 -72.91 33.73
C ARG A 20 -56.98 -71.45 33.78
N GLN A 21 -56.02 -70.53 33.72
CA GLN A 21 -56.20 -69.07 33.68
C GLN A 21 -56.10 -68.50 32.25
N ARG A 22 -56.40 -69.30 31.21
CA ARG A 22 -56.23 -68.91 29.78
C ARG A 22 -56.87 -67.58 29.41
N VAL A 23 -57.95 -67.19 30.07
CA VAL A 23 -58.66 -65.92 29.84
C VAL A 23 -57.79 -64.74 30.29
N TRP A 24 -57.16 -64.82 31.46
CA TRP A 24 -56.26 -63.79 31.99
C TRP A 24 -54.92 -63.74 31.27
N LEU A 25 -54.48 -64.87 30.70
CA LEU A 25 -53.29 -64.94 29.86
C LEU A 25 -53.51 -64.27 28.48
N LEU A 26 -54.66 -64.50 27.84
CA LEU A 26 -54.94 -64.04 26.48
C LEU A 26 -55.64 -62.67 26.41
N ALA A 27 -56.39 -62.26 27.44
CA ALA A 27 -57.13 -61.00 27.40
C ALA A 27 -56.20 -59.75 27.31
N PRO A 28 -55.11 -59.63 28.09
CA PRO A 28 -54.20 -58.49 27.98
C PRO A 28 -53.47 -58.37 26.64
N PRO A 29 -52.83 -59.42 26.05
CA PRO A 29 -52.22 -59.28 24.72
C PRO A 29 -53.21 -58.96 23.61
N VAL A 30 -54.45 -59.47 23.70
CA VAL A 30 -55.51 -59.10 22.75
C VAL A 30 -55.94 -57.64 22.95
N LEU A 31 -56.10 -57.18 24.19
CA LEU A 31 -56.46 -55.79 24.52
C LEU A 31 -55.36 -54.81 24.08
N PHE A 32 -54.10 -55.05 24.45
CA PHE A 32 -52.98 -54.22 24.03
C PHE A 32 -52.75 -54.28 22.51
N GLY A 33 -52.94 -55.44 21.89
CA GLY A 33 -52.93 -55.58 20.43
C GLY A 33 -54.03 -54.75 19.76
N ALA A 34 -55.27 -54.81 20.29
CA ALA A 34 -56.38 -53.99 19.80
C ALA A 34 -56.13 -52.50 20.02
N LEU A 35 -55.61 -52.09 21.18
CA LEU A 35 -55.23 -50.70 21.46
C LEU A 35 -54.10 -50.22 20.53
N ALA A 36 -53.12 -51.07 20.22
CA ALA A 36 -52.05 -50.75 19.27
C ALA A 36 -52.58 -50.63 17.83
N LEU A 37 -53.57 -51.44 17.44
CA LEU A 37 -54.26 -51.29 16.16
C LEU A 37 -55.09 -50.00 16.13
N ILE A 38 -55.87 -49.70 17.17
CA ILE A 38 -56.64 -48.46 17.30
C ILE A 38 -55.70 -47.26 17.20
N TYR A 39 -54.62 -47.27 17.97
CA TYR A 39 -53.61 -46.23 17.95
C TYR A 39 -52.95 -46.10 16.57
N GLY A 40 -52.54 -47.21 15.96
CA GLY A 40 -51.82 -47.21 14.68
C GLY A 40 -52.68 -46.88 13.44
N PHE A 41 -53.99 -47.11 13.50
CA PHE A 41 -54.92 -46.82 12.41
C PHE A 41 -55.72 -45.52 12.57
N PHE A 42 -56.06 -45.12 13.81
CA PHE A 42 -56.99 -44.02 14.05
C PHE A 42 -56.38 -42.80 14.76
N ILE A 43 -55.30 -42.97 15.53
CA ILE A 43 -54.73 -41.89 16.35
C ILE A 43 -53.40 -41.38 15.81
N ALA A 44 -52.53 -42.29 15.36
CA ALA A 44 -51.19 -41.94 14.91
C ALA A 44 -51.22 -41.41 13.46
N GLU A 45 -50.84 -40.15 13.30
CA GLU A 45 -50.71 -39.50 11.99
C GLU A 45 -49.60 -40.15 11.15
N PRO A 46 -49.83 -40.42 9.85
CA PRO A 46 -48.81 -40.95 8.97
C PRO A 46 -47.69 -39.93 8.77
N ARG A 47 -46.44 -40.39 8.81
CA ARG A 47 -45.26 -39.55 8.49
C ARG A 47 -44.51 -40.10 7.29
N TYR A 48 -44.20 -39.21 6.36
CA TYR A 48 -43.43 -39.48 5.14
C TYR A 48 -42.05 -38.86 5.30
N ALA A 49 -41.02 -39.50 4.75
CA ALA A 49 -39.66 -38.97 4.76
C ALA A 49 -39.17 -38.75 3.34
N SER A 50 -38.58 -37.58 3.09
CA SER A 50 -37.91 -37.26 1.84
C SER A 50 -36.49 -36.76 2.13
N THR A 51 -35.55 -37.08 1.25
CA THR A 51 -34.12 -36.83 1.44
C THR A 51 -33.55 -36.02 0.28
N ALA A 52 -32.87 -34.92 0.59
CA ALA A 52 -32.05 -34.16 -0.34
C ALA A 52 -30.57 -34.37 -0.02
N THR A 53 -29.70 -34.41 -1.03
CA THR A 53 -28.26 -34.63 -0.85
C THR A 53 -27.49 -33.38 -1.25
N VAL A 54 -26.64 -32.89 -0.35
CA VAL A 54 -25.75 -31.75 -0.57
C VAL A 54 -24.31 -32.21 -0.57
N ASN A 55 -23.52 -31.66 -1.48
CA ASN A 55 -22.08 -31.84 -1.52
C ASN A 55 -21.39 -30.52 -1.27
N VAL A 56 -20.36 -30.57 -0.43
CA VAL A 56 -19.46 -29.46 -0.16
C VAL A 56 -18.05 -29.87 -0.58
N ALA A 57 -17.54 -29.23 -1.62
CA ALA A 57 -16.20 -29.48 -2.13
C ALA A 57 -15.40 -28.18 -2.11
N PRO A 58 -14.15 -28.18 -1.62
CA PRO A 58 -13.30 -27.01 -1.69
C PRO A 58 -12.93 -26.73 -3.14
N VAL A 59 -13.06 -25.46 -3.53
CA VAL A 59 -12.78 -25.00 -4.88
C VAL A 59 -11.27 -24.85 -4.98
N GLN A 60 -10.63 -25.69 -5.78
CA GLN A 60 -9.21 -25.56 -6.06
C GLN A 60 -9.00 -24.48 -7.11
N VAL A 61 -8.74 -23.25 -6.65
CA VAL A 61 -8.23 -22.21 -7.52
C VAL A 61 -6.75 -22.50 -7.77
N GLN A 62 -6.43 -23.23 -8.83
CA GLN A 62 -5.08 -23.22 -9.40
C GLN A 62 -4.89 -21.89 -10.14
N ALA A 63 -4.69 -20.81 -9.39
CA ALA A 63 -4.12 -19.60 -9.96
C ALA A 63 -2.62 -19.86 -10.18
N GLN A 64 -2.26 -20.43 -11.34
CA GLN A 64 -0.89 -20.44 -11.84
C GLN A 64 -0.51 -19.02 -12.27
N LEU A 65 -0.29 -18.12 -11.31
CA LEU A 65 0.38 -16.84 -11.52
C LEU A 65 1.45 -16.71 -10.44
N GLU A 66 2.66 -17.10 -10.83
CA GLU A 66 3.97 -16.82 -10.21
C GLU A 66 4.06 -16.84 -8.66
N GLY A 67 4.11 -18.05 -8.11
CA GLY A 67 5.25 -18.47 -7.28
C GLY A 67 5.34 -18.06 -5.80
N ARG A 68 4.41 -17.31 -5.20
CA ARG A 68 4.52 -16.95 -3.76
C ARG A 68 3.20 -16.98 -3.00
N ILE A 69 2.50 -18.12 -3.00
CA ILE A 69 1.43 -18.34 -2.02
C ILE A 69 1.62 -19.72 -1.39
N GLN A 70 2.20 -19.76 -0.18
CA GLN A 70 1.89 -20.83 0.75
C GLN A 70 0.44 -20.61 1.17
N VAL A 71 -0.45 -21.45 0.67
CA VAL A 71 -1.86 -21.48 1.03
C VAL A 71 -1.96 -21.85 2.51
N GLN A 72 -1.87 -20.86 3.39
CA GLN A 72 -1.99 -21.06 4.83
C GLN A 72 -3.47 -21.23 5.17
N GLY A 73 -3.86 -22.49 5.39
CA GLY A 73 -5.09 -22.86 6.08
C GLY A 73 -6.37 -22.66 5.29
N GLN A 74 -6.58 -23.47 4.25
CA GLN A 74 -7.96 -23.73 3.80
C GLN A 74 -8.74 -24.29 4.99
N SER A 75 -9.72 -23.52 5.49
CA SER A 75 -10.61 -23.97 6.54
C SER A 75 -11.47 -25.11 5.98
N LEU A 76 -11.07 -26.33 6.27
CA LEU A 76 -11.82 -27.54 5.94
C LEU A 76 -13.20 -27.45 6.60
N LEU A 77 -14.25 -27.37 5.80
CA LEU A 77 -15.61 -27.47 6.31
C LEU A 77 -15.85 -28.94 6.70
N SER A 78 -15.73 -29.26 7.99
CA SER A 78 -16.00 -30.60 8.49
C SER A 78 -17.50 -30.91 8.46
N PHE A 79 -17.87 -32.19 8.50
CA PHE A 79 -19.27 -32.58 8.64
C PHE A 79 -19.93 -31.98 9.89
N GLN A 80 -19.17 -31.85 11.00
CA GLN A 80 -19.63 -31.19 12.22
C GLN A 80 -19.98 -29.71 11.98
N ALA A 81 -19.14 -28.99 11.22
CA ALA A 81 -19.39 -27.60 10.85
C ALA A 81 -20.59 -27.48 9.90
N LEU A 82 -20.71 -28.37 8.91
CA LEU A 82 -21.87 -28.43 8.01
C LEU A 82 -23.18 -28.70 8.78
N ARG A 83 -23.13 -29.62 9.75
CA ARG A 83 -24.26 -29.92 10.64
C ARG A 83 -24.65 -28.72 11.49
N ALA A 84 -23.68 -27.98 12.03
CA ALA A 84 -23.95 -26.76 12.80
C ALA A 84 -24.63 -25.68 11.93
N ILE A 85 -24.18 -25.52 10.68
CA ILE A 85 -24.80 -24.61 9.70
C ILE A 85 -26.23 -25.07 9.35
N ALA A 86 -26.43 -26.37 9.12
CA ALA A 86 -27.74 -26.92 8.77
C ALA A 86 -28.78 -26.74 9.87
N TYR A 87 -28.39 -26.80 11.13
CA TYR A 87 -29.27 -26.54 12.27
C TYR A 87 -29.23 -25.10 12.77
N SER A 88 -28.54 -24.18 12.07
CA SER A 88 -28.51 -22.78 12.45
C SER A 88 -29.91 -22.16 12.39
N GLU A 89 -30.15 -21.20 13.29
CA GLU A 89 -31.43 -20.51 13.37
C GLU A 89 -31.76 -19.79 12.05
N GLU A 90 -30.75 -19.23 11.37
CA GLU A 90 -30.95 -18.51 10.10
C GLU A 90 -31.44 -19.44 8.99
N VAL A 91 -30.84 -20.63 8.86
CA VAL A 91 -31.22 -21.66 7.86
C VAL A 91 -32.60 -22.23 8.16
N THR A 92 -32.84 -22.61 9.42
CA THR A 92 -34.11 -23.23 9.82
C THR A 92 -35.28 -22.24 9.78
N ARG A 93 -35.04 -20.96 10.12
CA ARG A 93 -36.04 -19.90 10.04
C ARG A 93 -36.42 -19.57 8.60
N GLU A 94 -35.47 -19.57 7.68
CA GLU A 94 -35.73 -19.39 6.24
C GLU A 94 -36.69 -20.47 5.71
N VAL A 95 -36.46 -21.74 6.08
CA VAL A 95 -37.34 -22.86 5.70
C VAL A 95 -38.74 -22.69 6.29
N TRP A 96 -38.84 -22.37 7.58
CA TRP A 96 -40.13 -22.23 8.27
C TRP A 96 -40.98 -21.07 7.72
N GLU A 97 -40.37 -19.89 7.54
CA GLU A 97 -41.03 -18.71 6.96
C GLU A 97 -41.48 -18.94 5.51
N THR A 98 -40.69 -19.65 4.72
CA THR A 98 -41.03 -19.97 3.33
C THR A 98 -42.22 -20.92 3.26
N LEU A 99 -42.24 -21.97 4.08
CA LEU A 99 -43.38 -22.89 4.19
C LEU A 99 -44.64 -22.21 4.71
N ARG A 100 -44.48 -21.25 5.64
CA ARG A 100 -45.58 -20.43 6.16
C ARG A 100 -46.18 -19.53 5.08
N ARG A 101 -45.34 -18.83 4.32
CA ARG A 101 -45.77 -18.00 3.17
C ARG A 101 -46.45 -18.81 2.08
N GLU A 102 -45.97 -20.03 1.81
CA GLU A 102 -46.58 -20.94 0.84
C GLU A 102 -47.90 -21.58 1.34
N GLY A 103 -48.31 -21.34 2.59
CA GLY A 103 -49.49 -21.98 3.19
C GLY A 103 -49.33 -23.49 3.41
N LYS A 104 -48.11 -24.01 3.36
CA LYS A 104 -47.76 -25.44 3.46
C LYS A 104 -47.18 -25.83 4.82
N LEU A 105 -47.25 -24.94 5.80
CA LEU A 105 -46.73 -25.19 7.14
C LEU A 105 -47.65 -26.17 7.90
N PRO A 106 -47.18 -27.39 8.22
CA PRO A 106 -47.97 -28.37 8.95
C PRO A 106 -48.35 -27.87 10.34
N THR A 107 -49.53 -28.27 10.84
CA THR A 107 -49.98 -27.95 12.20
C THR A 107 -49.00 -28.42 13.28
N ALA A 108 -48.28 -29.52 13.02
CA ALA A 108 -47.24 -30.04 13.92
C ALA A 108 -46.04 -29.09 14.12
N TRP A 109 -45.81 -28.18 13.16
CA TRP A 109 -44.70 -27.21 13.13
C TRP A 109 -45.15 -25.78 13.42
N GLN A 110 -46.40 -25.58 13.82
CA GLN A 110 -46.91 -24.29 14.30
C GLN A 110 -46.65 -24.13 15.80
N ASP A 111 -46.72 -22.89 16.29
CA ASP A 111 -46.59 -22.59 17.71
C ASP A 111 -47.71 -23.26 18.50
N GLN A 112 -47.35 -24.15 19.42
CA GLN A 112 -48.31 -24.88 20.24
C GLN A 112 -47.71 -25.16 21.63
N GLY A 113 -48.51 -24.93 22.68
CA GLY A 113 -48.16 -25.32 24.06
C GLY A 113 -46.88 -24.68 24.60
N GLY A 114 -46.55 -23.44 24.21
CA GLY A 114 -45.36 -22.71 24.68
C GLY A 114 -44.04 -23.11 24.03
N THR A 115 -44.05 -24.08 23.10
CA THR A 115 -42.87 -24.42 22.28
C THR A 115 -42.92 -23.69 20.93
N PRO A 116 -41.85 -22.97 20.54
CA PRO A 116 -41.78 -22.35 19.22
C PRO A 116 -41.90 -23.40 18.10
N GLY A 117 -42.66 -23.08 17.06
CA GLY A 117 -42.89 -23.95 15.91
C GLY A 117 -41.59 -24.36 15.19
N LEU A 118 -40.59 -23.47 15.22
CA LEU A 118 -39.25 -23.73 14.70
C LEU A 118 -38.56 -24.92 15.40
N GLU A 119 -38.59 -24.97 16.73
CA GLU A 119 -37.99 -26.06 17.49
C GLU A 119 -38.70 -27.40 17.25
N ARG A 120 -40.02 -27.35 17.02
CA ARG A 120 -40.82 -28.53 16.70
C ARG A 120 -40.48 -29.06 15.31
N MET A 121 -40.29 -28.17 14.33
CA MET A 121 -39.87 -28.53 12.97
C MET A 121 -38.50 -29.18 12.95
N VAL A 122 -37.52 -28.62 13.67
CA VAL A 122 -36.13 -29.12 13.69
C VAL A 122 -36.04 -30.56 14.22
N LYS A 123 -36.95 -30.99 15.11
CA LYS A 123 -36.99 -32.39 15.60
C LYS A 123 -37.24 -33.41 14.49
N ASP A 124 -37.90 -33.00 13.41
CA ASP A 124 -38.22 -33.85 12.28
C ASP A 124 -37.12 -33.83 11.18
N PHE A 125 -36.06 -33.04 11.38
CA PHE A 125 -34.96 -32.85 10.43
C PHE A 125 -33.75 -33.69 10.87
N LYS A 126 -33.24 -34.54 9.98
CA LYS A 126 -32.12 -35.44 10.24
C LYS A 126 -31.05 -35.29 9.17
N ILE A 127 -29.81 -35.08 9.58
CA ILE A 127 -28.65 -35.06 8.69
C ILE A 127 -27.77 -36.28 8.95
N LYS A 128 -27.31 -36.95 7.88
CA LYS A 128 -26.33 -38.03 7.94
C LYS A 128 -25.13 -37.74 7.05
N ASP A 129 -23.97 -38.23 7.47
CA ASP A 129 -22.73 -38.18 6.70
C ASP A 129 -22.71 -39.37 5.74
N GLU A 130 -22.69 -39.08 4.44
CA GLU A 130 -22.62 -40.06 3.34
C GLU A 130 -21.25 -40.01 2.64
N THR A 131 -20.25 -39.38 3.26
CA THR A 131 -18.91 -39.21 2.67
C THR A 131 -18.25 -40.58 2.39
N PRO A 132 -17.84 -40.89 1.15
CA PRO A 132 -17.27 -42.19 0.80
C PRO A 132 -15.94 -42.47 1.52
N ARG A 133 -15.86 -43.57 2.29
CA ARG A 133 -14.65 -43.95 3.05
C ARG A 133 -13.49 -44.52 2.20
N GLN A 134 -13.70 -44.73 0.90
CA GLN A 134 -12.79 -45.46 -0.01
C GLN A 134 -12.32 -44.64 -1.23
N GLN A 135 -12.39 -43.31 -1.19
CA GLN A 135 -11.77 -42.49 -2.24
C GLN A 135 -10.26 -42.36 -2.00
N VAL A 136 -9.46 -42.87 -2.95
CA VAL A 136 -8.03 -42.56 -3.04
C VAL A 136 -7.93 -41.09 -3.42
N VAL A 137 -7.75 -40.23 -2.41
CA VAL A 137 -7.57 -38.81 -2.63
C VAL A 137 -6.15 -38.59 -3.16
N PRO A 138 -5.97 -38.01 -4.36
CA PRO A 138 -4.65 -37.62 -4.87
C PRO A 138 -3.94 -36.71 -3.86
N GLN A 139 -2.61 -36.85 -3.69
CA GLN A 139 -1.84 -36.04 -2.74
C GLN A 139 -2.15 -34.54 -2.91
N GLY A 140 -2.68 -33.90 -1.85
CA GLY A 140 -3.02 -32.48 -1.84
C GLY A 140 -4.48 -32.13 -2.16
N GLN A 141 -5.35 -33.10 -2.44
CA GLN A 141 -6.80 -32.88 -2.51
C GLN A 141 -7.47 -33.13 -1.16
N VAL A 142 -8.56 -32.41 -0.90
CA VAL A 142 -9.37 -32.54 0.31
C VAL A 142 -10.62 -33.34 -0.04
N PRO A 143 -11.02 -34.34 0.77
CA PRO A 143 -12.21 -35.13 0.47
C PRO A 143 -13.48 -34.26 0.51
N PRO A 144 -14.37 -34.38 -0.50
CA PRO A 144 -15.65 -33.71 -0.49
C PRO A 144 -16.53 -34.23 0.66
N VAL A 145 -17.28 -33.35 1.32
CA VAL A 145 -18.23 -33.74 2.37
C VAL A 145 -19.60 -33.88 1.73
N VAL A 146 -20.17 -35.08 1.78
CA VAL A 146 -21.52 -35.37 1.26
C VAL A 146 -22.45 -35.61 2.44
N ALA A 147 -23.55 -34.85 2.50
CA ALA A 147 -24.54 -34.97 3.56
C ALA A 147 -25.93 -35.22 2.99
N SER A 148 -26.65 -36.17 3.58
CA SER A 148 -28.06 -36.43 3.28
C SER A 148 -28.95 -35.75 4.32
N LEU A 149 -29.83 -34.87 3.85
CA LEU A 149 -30.77 -34.07 4.62
C LEU A 149 -32.17 -34.68 4.47
N THR A 150 -32.61 -35.40 5.51
CA THR A 150 -33.90 -36.08 5.55
C THR A 150 -34.90 -35.29 6.40
N VAL A 151 -36.08 -35.01 5.87
CA VAL A 151 -37.18 -34.35 6.60
C VAL A 151 -38.39 -35.27 6.69
N GLN A 152 -38.99 -35.36 7.88
CA GLN A 152 -40.22 -36.13 8.11
C GLN A 152 -41.42 -35.20 8.24
N ALA A 153 -42.46 -35.34 7.40
CA ALA A 153 -43.65 -34.48 7.47
C ALA A 153 -44.96 -35.28 7.32
N PRO A 154 -46.12 -34.70 7.66
CA PRO A 154 -47.42 -35.37 7.56
C PRO A 154 -47.86 -35.67 6.12
N THR A 155 -47.35 -34.93 5.14
CA THR A 155 -47.62 -35.15 3.71
C THR A 155 -46.31 -35.31 2.93
N PRO A 156 -46.28 -36.18 1.91
CA PRO A 156 -45.06 -36.44 1.13
C PRO A 156 -44.60 -35.20 0.35
N GLU A 157 -45.53 -34.36 -0.10
CA GLU A 157 -45.21 -33.10 -0.80
C GLU A 157 -44.51 -32.10 0.13
N VAL A 158 -44.96 -31.98 1.38
CA VAL A 158 -44.33 -31.08 2.36
C VAL A 158 -42.99 -31.62 2.82
N ALA A 159 -42.84 -32.94 2.98
CA ALA A 159 -41.55 -33.56 3.31
C ALA A 159 -40.50 -33.27 2.24
N ALA A 160 -40.85 -33.44 0.96
CA ALA A 160 -39.96 -33.15 -0.16
C ALA A 160 -39.64 -31.65 -0.28
N ARG A 161 -40.65 -30.77 -0.15
CA ARG A 161 -40.46 -29.32 -0.21
C ARG A 161 -39.57 -28.82 0.93
N ALA A 162 -39.81 -29.27 2.15
CA ALA A 162 -39.02 -28.88 3.31
C ALA A 162 -37.56 -29.38 3.21
N ALA A 163 -37.34 -30.61 2.72
CA ALA A 163 -36.00 -31.14 2.49
C ALA A 163 -35.23 -30.36 1.41
N ASN A 164 -35.89 -29.98 0.31
CA ASN A 164 -35.29 -29.14 -0.74
C ASN A 164 -34.98 -27.72 -0.23
N LEU A 165 -35.94 -27.07 0.45
CA LEU A 165 -35.73 -25.75 1.04
C LEU A 165 -34.58 -25.76 2.06
N TRP A 166 -34.48 -26.82 2.85
CA TRP A 166 -33.39 -26.99 3.82
C TRP A 166 -32.04 -27.17 3.13
N ALA A 167 -31.96 -28.02 2.09
CA ALA A 167 -30.75 -28.20 1.30
C ALA A 167 -30.31 -26.91 0.57
N GLU A 168 -31.26 -26.18 -0.02
CA GLU A 168 -31.02 -24.88 -0.68
C GLU A 168 -30.51 -23.83 0.31
N ALA A 169 -31.15 -23.71 1.48
CA ALA A 169 -30.74 -22.77 2.53
C ALA A 169 -29.35 -23.10 3.10
N VAL A 170 -29.02 -24.40 3.26
CA VAL A 170 -27.68 -24.85 3.64
C VAL A 170 -26.64 -24.48 2.59
N VAL A 171 -26.90 -24.79 1.32
CA VAL A 171 -26.00 -24.44 0.21
C VAL A 171 -25.77 -22.93 0.15
N LYS A 172 -26.84 -22.14 0.25
CA LYS A 172 -26.79 -20.68 0.28
C LYS A 172 -25.94 -20.16 1.43
N ARG A 173 -26.10 -20.67 2.65
CA ARG A 173 -25.33 -20.24 3.82
C ARG A 173 -23.86 -20.64 3.73
N VAL A 174 -23.57 -21.87 3.29
CA VAL A 174 -22.19 -22.36 3.12
C VAL A 174 -21.43 -21.52 2.08
N ASN A 175 -22.07 -21.15 0.96
CA ASN A 175 -21.46 -20.28 -0.05
C ASN A 175 -21.38 -18.80 0.40
N ALA A 176 -22.27 -18.34 1.29
CA ALA A 176 -22.28 -16.96 1.76
C ALA A 176 -21.16 -16.63 2.77
N ILE A 177 -20.71 -17.59 3.59
CA ILE A 177 -19.74 -17.33 4.66
C ILE A 177 -18.38 -16.83 4.11
N PRO A 178 -17.73 -17.52 3.16
CA PRO A 178 -16.44 -17.07 2.61
C PRO A 178 -16.59 -15.78 1.80
N THR A 179 -17.65 -15.67 1.00
CA THR A 179 -17.89 -14.48 0.17
C THR A 179 -18.17 -13.23 1.00
N ALA A 180 -18.85 -13.33 2.15
CA ALA A 180 -19.04 -12.20 3.06
C ALA A 180 -17.71 -11.73 3.69
N ARG A 181 -16.86 -12.67 4.12
CA ARG A 181 -15.52 -12.35 4.64
C ARG A 181 -14.65 -11.68 3.56
N LEU A 182 -14.65 -12.22 2.33
CA LEU A 182 -13.88 -11.67 1.22
C LEU A 182 -14.36 -10.26 0.84
N ARG A 183 -15.67 -10.01 0.79
CA ARG A 183 -16.23 -8.68 0.55
C ARG A 183 -15.85 -7.68 1.63
N ALA A 184 -15.87 -8.08 2.91
CA ALA A 184 -15.42 -7.22 4.00
C ALA A 184 -13.92 -6.89 3.90
N SER A 185 -13.07 -7.89 3.60
CA SER A 185 -11.64 -7.68 3.37
C SER A 185 -11.36 -6.78 2.16
N LEU A 186 -12.12 -6.93 1.06
CA LEU A 186 -12.04 -6.06 -0.11
C LEU A 186 -12.41 -4.62 0.23
N GLY A 187 -13.51 -4.40 0.96
CA GLY A 187 -13.91 -3.05 1.39
C GLY A 187 -12.86 -2.36 2.25
N ALA A 188 -12.31 -3.08 3.24
CA ALA A 188 -11.22 -2.55 4.07
C ALA A 188 -9.94 -2.27 3.28
N LEU A 189 -9.66 -3.07 2.24
CA LEU A 189 -8.51 -2.88 1.37
C LEU A 189 -8.69 -1.68 0.41
N GLU A 190 -9.89 -1.52 -0.16
CA GLU A 190 -10.22 -0.39 -1.03
C GLU A 190 -10.11 0.95 -0.28
N GLU A 191 -10.51 0.98 1.00
CA GLU A 191 -10.35 2.15 1.86
C GLU A 191 -8.86 2.51 2.08
N GLN A 192 -7.94 1.53 2.06
CA GLN A 192 -6.50 1.77 2.19
C GLN A 192 -5.80 2.15 0.88
N ILE A 193 -6.35 1.76 -0.27
CA ILE A 193 -5.73 2.04 -1.59
C ILE A 193 -5.76 3.54 -1.91
N ALA A 194 -6.86 4.23 -1.65
CA ALA A 194 -6.97 5.65 -1.99
C ALA A 194 -5.92 6.54 -1.28
N PRO A 195 -5.69 6.39 0.05
CA PRO A 195 -4.57 7.05 0.72
C PRO A 195 -3.20 6.67 0.16
N ALA A 196 -2.97 5.38 -0.13
CA ALA A 196 -1.68 4.91 -0.66
C ALA A 196 -1.38 5.46 -2.06
N GLU A 197 -2.39 5.51 -2.94
CA GLU A 197 -2.29 6.12 -4.26
C GLU A 197 -1.96 7.61 -4.16
N LYS A 198 -2.63 8.32 -3.25
CA LYS A 198 -2.36 9.74 -3.01
C LYS A 198 -0.90 9.96 -2.58
N VAL A 199 -0.40 9.18 -1.63
CA VAL A 199 1.00 9.27 -1.17
C VAL A 199 1.98 8.94 -2.30
N TYR A 200 1.68 7.95 -3.14
CA TYR A 200 2.50 7.63 -4.31
C TYR A 200 2.56 8.79 -5.31
N ARG A 201 1.41 9.39 -5.65
CA ARG A 201 1.35 10.56 -6.55
C ARG A 201 2.10 11.77 -5.98
N GLU A 202 1.96 12.04 -4.69
CA GLU A 202 2.70 13.12 -4.03
C GLU A 202 4.22 12.87 -4.05
N ALA A 203 4.66 11.63 -3.80
CA ALA A 203 6.08 11.26 -3.88
C ALA A 203 6.63 11.37 -5.30
N GLN A 204 5.85 10.96 -6.31
CA GLN A 204 6.20 11.11 -7.72
C GLN A 204 6.33 12.58 -8.12
N ALA A 205 5.38 13.43 -7.72
CA ALA A 205 5.43 14.85 -8.01
C ALA A 205 6.67 15.53 -7.39
N ARG A 206 7.03 15.17 -6.15
CA ARG A 206 8.28 15.64 -5.51
C ARG A 206 9.52 15.18 -6.27
N TRP A 207 9.54 13.94 -6.73
CA TRP A 207 10.64 13.42 -7.54
C TRP A 207 10.78 14.16 -8.87
N GLU A 208 9.68 14.37 -9.59
CA GLU A 208 9.70 15.14 -10.85
C GLU A 208 10.13 16.59 -10.63
N ALA A 209 9.65 17.23 -9.56
CA ALA A 209 10.05 18.59 -9.19
C ALA A 209 11.55 18.67 -8.85
N PHE A 210 12.08 17.69 -8.11
CA PHE A 210 13.51 17.61 -7.82
C PHE A 210 14.34 17.43 -9.09
N GLN A 211 13.95 16.50 -9.97
CA GLN A 211 14.68 16.26 -11.23
C GLN A 211 14.72 17.49 -12.14
N ARG A 212 13.66 18.30 -12.15
CA ARG A 212 13.60 19.54 -12.95
C ARG A 212 14.43 20.68 -12.36
N THR A 213 14.69 20.67 -11.06
CA THR A 213 15.31 21.81 -10.36
C THR A 213 16.72 21.54 -9.88
N THR A 214 17.09 20.27 -9.70
CA THR A 214 18.39 19.87 -9.15
C THR A 214 19.55 20.32 -10.04
N THR A 215 20.60 20.83 -9.41
CA THR A 215 21.89 21.15 -10.05
C THR A 215 22.90 20.03 -9.86
N LEU A 216 22.52 18.91 -9.24
CA LEU A 216 23.44 17.83 -8.85
C LEU A 216 24.35 17.34 -10.00
N PRO A 217 23.86 17.09 -11.24
CA PRO A 217 24.74 16.67 -12.34
C PRO A 217 25.75 17.74 -12.73
N GLN A 218 25.33 19.02 -12.71
CA GLN A 218 26.17 20.17 -13.06
C GLN A 218 27.23 20.40 -11.98
N ASP A 219 26.83 20.35 -10.71
CA ASP A 219 27.71 20.51 -9.56
C ASP A 219 28.76 19.37 -9.49
N LYS A 220 28.38 18.12 -9.83
CA LYS A 220 29.32 17.00 -9.95
C LYS A 220 30.34 17.22 -11.08
N ALA A 221 29.88 17.60 -12.26
CA ALA A 221 30.77 17.86 -13.39
C ALA A 221 31.74 19.02 -13.10
N GLU A 222 31.26 20.09 -12.45
CA GLU A 222 32.12 21.20 -12.03
C GLU A 222 33.14 20.77 -10.96
N LEU A 223 32.73 19.94 -9.99
CA LEU A 223 33.61 19.39 -8.96
C LEU A 223 34.74 18.57 -9.58
N ASP A 224 34.42 17.70 -10.54
CA ASP A 224 35.40 16.86 -11.23
C ASP A 224 36.39 17.73 -12.03
N ALA A 225 35.87 18.72 -12.77
CA ALA A 225 36.71 19.66 -13.52
C ALA A 225 37.65 20.46 -12.60
N LYS A 226 37.15 20.98 -11.48
CA LYS A 226 37.96 21.74 -10.50
C LYS A 226 38.98 20.86 -9.79
N THR A 227 38.63 19.61 -9.50
CA THR A 227 39.58 18.64 -8.94
C THR A 227 40.71 18.36 -9.94
N GLY A 228 40.40 18.25 -11.23
CA GLY A 228 41.42 18.17 -12.30
C GLY A 228 42.30 19.43 -12.37
N GLU A 229 41.70 20.62 -12.33
CA GLU A 229 42.44 21.89 -12.31
C GLU A 229 43.40 21.95 -11.11
N ARG A 230 42.97 21.55 -9.91
CA ARG A 230 43.80 21.51 -8.70
C ARG A 230 45.07 20.68 -8.89
N VAL A 231 44.93 19.50 -9.50
CA VAL A 231 46.06 18.59 -9.78
C VAL A 231 47.04 19.22 -10.76
N SER A 232 46.55 19.87 -11.82
CA SER A 232 47.43 20.58 -12.76
C SER A 232 48.19 21.74 -12.10
N LEU A 233 47.53 22.50 -11.21
CA LEU A 233 48.17 23.58 -10.47
C LEU A 233 49.23 23.08 -9.48
N ASP A 234 49.02 21.91 -8.83
CA ASP A 234 50.05 21.28 -8.00
C ASP A 234 51.31 20.91 -8.79
N GLN A 235 51.12 20.40 -10.02
CA GLN A 235 52.23 20.05 -10.90
C GLN A 235 53.01 21.30 -11.33
N GLU A 236 52.30 22.38 -11.66
CA GLU A 236 52.91 23.69 -11.97
C GLU A 236 53.67 24.24 -10.76
N LEU A 237 53.09 24.17 -9.56
CA LEU A 237 53.72 24.65 -8.32
C LEU A 237 55.00 23.88 -8.03
N SER A 238 54.93 22.54 -8.13
CA SER A 238 56.10 21.67 -7.96
C SER A 238 57.20 21.97 -8.97
N GLY A 239 56.84 22.33 -10.21
CA GLY A 239 57.79 22.78 -11.23
C GLY A 239 58.47 24.09 -10.85
N LEU A 240 57.66 25.07 -10.44
CA LEU A 240 58.15 26.39 -10.04
C LEU A 240 59.03 26.34 -8.79
N GLU A 241 58.71 25.47 -7.83
CA GLU A 241 59.53 25.26 -6.63
C GLU A 241 60.92 24.70 -6.97
N ARG A 242 61.01 23.82 -7.98
CA ARG A 242 62.31 23.34 -8.49
C ARG A 242 63.11 24.46 -9.13
N ASP A 243 62.47 25.29 -9.96
CA ASP A 243 63.12 26.45 -10.60
C ASP A 243 63.64 27.44 -9.55
N LEU A 244 62.82 27.72 -8.55
CA LEU A 244 63.15 28.60 -7.43
C LEU A 244 64.32 28.05 -6.61
N ALA A 245 64.33 26.74 -6.32
CA ALA A 245 65.45 26.09 -5.64
C ALA A 245 66.76 26.16 -6.46
N ALA A 246 66.67 26.04 -7.79
CA ALA A 246 67.82 26.19 -8.69
C ALA A 246 68.38 27.62 -8.67
N VAL A 247 67.52 28.64 -8.75
CA VAL A 247 67.93 30.06 -8.66
C VAL A 247 68.52 30.36 -7.29
N GLN A 248 67.94 29.86 -6.20
CA GLN A 248 68.49 30.00 -4.84
C GLN A 248 69.84 29.29 -4.67
N GLY A 249 70.03 28.14 -5.31
CA GLY A 249 71.32 27.48 -5.41
C GLY A 249 72.37 28.36 -6.10
N ARG A 250 72.01 28.95 -7.24
CA ARG A 250 72.86 29.88 -8.00
C ARG A 250 73.20 31.13 -7.19
N ILE A 251 72.23 31.74 -6.50
CA ILE A 251 72.45 32.89 -5.61
C ILE A 251 73.48 32.56 -4.54
N ARG A 252 73.33 31.43 -3.83
CA ARG A 252 74.28 30.99 -2.80
C ARG A 252 75.70 30.79 -3.36
N ALA A 253 75.82 30.23 -4.55
CA ALA A 253 77.11 30.07 -5.23
C ALA A 253 77.75 31.42 -5.59
N LEU A 254 76.95 32.35 -6.15
CA LEU A 254 77.38 33.71 -6.48
C LEU A 254 77.79 34.50 -5.24
N GLU A 255 77.06 34.38 -4.13
CA GLU A 255 77.41 35.01 -2.85
C GLU A 255 78.72 34.48 -2.29
N ALA A 256 78.95 33.16 -2.34
CA ALA A 256 80.19 32.55 -1.89
C ALA A 256 81.39 33.01 -2.74
N GLU A 257 81.22 33.06 -4.06
CA GLU A 257 82.27 33.53 -4.98
C GLU A 257 82.53 35.03 -4.83
N ALA A 258 81.48 35.84 -4.68
CA ALA A 258 81.62 37.26 -4.40
C ALA A 258 82.40 37.50 -3.09
N ARG A 259 82.12 36.75 -2.02
CA ARG A 259 82.88 36.84 -0.76
C ARG A 259 84.36 36.48 -0.95
N ARG A 260 84.69 35.50 -1.79
CA ARG A 260 86.08 35.15 -2.12
C ARG A 260 86.78 36.27 -2.89
N GLN A 261 86.13 36.81 -3.92
CA GLN A 261 86.65 37.92 -4.71
C GLN A 261 86.78 39.21 -3.89
N ALA A 262 85.91 39.40 -2.89
CA ALA A 262 85.99 40.50 -1.95
C ALA A 262 87.28 40.50 -1.11
N ALA A 263 87.89 39.33 -0.90
CA ALA A 263 89.12 39.18 -0.13
C ALA A 263 90.40 39.38 -0.97
N LEU A 264 90.29 39.47 -2.30
CA LEU A 264 91.41 39.64 -3.22
C LEU A 264 91.60 41.13 -3.56
N VAL A 265 92.80 41.67 -3.33
CA VAL A 265 93.18 43.06 -3.66
C VAL A 265 93.78 43.10 -5.09
N PRO A 266 93.15 43.73 -6.08
CA PRO A 266 93.71 43.86 -7.42
C PRO A 266 94.66 45.06 -7.52
N ILE A 267 95.71 44.88 -8.31
CA ILE A 267 96.61 45.95 -8.75
C ILE A 267 96.23 46.28 -10.20
N GLY A 268 95.74 47.51 -10.45
CA GLY A 268 95.62 48.06 -11.81
C GLY A 268 94.24 48.04 -12.49
N THR A 269 93.15 48.27 -11.77
CA THR A 269 91.81 48.41 -12.39
C THR A 269 91.65 49.77 -13.06
N SER A 270 91.33 49.81 -14.36
CA SER A 270 91.11 51.06 -15.08
C SER A 270 89.86 51.80 -14.57
N PRO A 271 89.90 53.14 -14.39
CA PRO A 271 88.76 53.94 -13.94
C PRO A 271 87.50 53.78 -14.81
N GLU A 272 87.66 53.55 -16.11
CA GLU A 272 86.56 53.36 -17.06
C GLU A 272 85.75 52.08 -16.77
N GLN A 273 86.43 50.98 -16.43
CA GLN A 273 85.78 49.71 -16.11
C GLN A 273 84.96 49.79 -14.81
N LEU A 274 85.49 50.48 -13.79
CA LEU A 274 84.76 50.73 -12.53
C LEU A 274 83.52 51.61 -12.74
N ALA A 275 83.63 52.61 -13.63
CA ALA A 275 82.49 53.46 -13.98
C ALA A 275 81.37 52.69 -14.70
N ILE A 276 81.71 51.79 -15.63
CA ILE A 276 80.73 50.94 -16.33
C ILE A 276 80.03 49.99 -15.36
N ILE A 277 80.77 49.37 -14.42
CA ILE A 277 80.20 48.43 -13.46
C ILE A 277 79.34 49.15 -12.42
N GLY A 278 79.79 50.30 -11.91
CA GLY A 278 79.01 51.14 -11.00
C GLY A 278 77.72 51.65 -11.63
N LYS A 279 77.77 52.01 -12.92
CA LYS A 279 76.58 52.38 -13.70
C LYS A 279 75.58 51.22 -13.77
N ARG A 280 76.02 50.00 -14.09
CA ARG A 280 75.15 48.81 -14.12
C ARG A 280 74.52 48.48 -12.76
N LEU A 281 75.31 48.59 -11.68
CA LEU A 281 74.81 48.34 -10.32
C LEU A 281 73.69 49.33 -9.95
N LYS A 282 73.91 50.61 -10.24
CA LYS A 282 72.93 51.67 -10.02
C LYS A 282 71.67 51.47 -10.87
N GLU A 283 71.84 51.10 -12.13
CA GLU A 283 70.73 50.76 -13.04
C GLU A 283 69.90 49.59 -12.49
N ALA A 284 70.54 48.54 -11.97
CA ALA A 284 69.86 47.39 -11.38
C ALA A 284 69.05 47.76 -10.12
N GLN A 285 69.59 48.61 -9.23
CA GLN A 285 68.89 49.11 -8.04
C GLN A 285 67.70 50.02 -8.39
N GLU A 286 67.90 50.94 -9.35
CA GLU A 286 66.82 51.81 -9.84
C GLU A 286 65.71 51.00 -10.52
N ASN A 287 66.08 49.93 -11.25
CA ASN A 287 65.12 48.99 -11.82
C ASN A 287 64.29 48.31 -10.72
N LEU A 288 64.92 47.74 -9.70
CA LEU A 288 64.21 47.08 -8.60
C LEU A 288 63.28 48.06 -7.86
N LYS A 289 63.74 49.27 -7.55
CA LYS A 289 62.92 50.31 -6.92
C LYS A 289 61.68 50.66 -7.76
N ARG A 290 61.87 50.81 -9.08
CA ARG A 290 60.77 51.06 -10.02
C ARG A 290 59.79 49.89 -10.07
N GLU A 291 60.28 48.65 -10.03
CA GLU A 291 59.43 47.44 -9.99
C GLU A 291 58.61 47.37 -8.70
N THR A 292 59.19 47.67 -7.53
CA THR A 292 58.48 47.69 -6.25
C THR A 292 57.36 48.74 -6.23
N GLU A 293 57.62 49.95 -6.70
CA GLU A 293 56.60 51.01 -6.67
C GLU A 293 55.48 50.76 -7.69
N ARG A 294 55.81 50.17 -8.85
CA ARG A 294 54.80 49.67 -9.79
C ARG A 294 53.92 48.59 -9.16
N ALA A 295 54.51 47.64 -8.44
CA ALA A 295 53.76 46.60 -7.75
C ALA A 295 52.84 47.18 -6.66
N ARG A 296 53.32 48.17 -5.91
CA ARG A 296 52.54 48.89 -4.90
C ARG A 296 51.30 49.58 -5.50
N GLN A 297 51.49 50.32 -6.58
CA GLN A 297 50.39 51.00 -7.28
C GLN A 297 49.37 50.00 -7.80
N ALA A 298 49.82 48.90 -8.40
CA ALA A 298 48.95 47.84 -8.89
C ALA A 298 48.14 47.17 -7.76
N PHE A 299 48.76 46.93 -6.60
CA PHE A 299 48.07 46.44 -5.42
C PHE A 299 47.00 47.40 -4.89
N GLN A 300 47.32 48.69 -4.77
CA GLN A 300 46.36 49.71 -4.33
C GLN A 300 45.17 49.84 -5.29
N ALA A 301 45.41 49.80 -6.61
CA ALA A 301 44.36 49.81 -7.61
C ALA A 301 43.44 48.58 -7.47
N ALA A 302 44.01 47.37 -7.30
CA ALA A 302 43.23 46.14 -7.09
C ALA A 302 42.44 46.16 -5.76
N ALA A 303 42.96 46.81 -4.72
CA ALA A 303 42.25 46.99 -3.46
C ALA A 303 41.00 47.88 -3.63
N LEU A 304 41.14 48.99 -4.36
CA LEU A 304 40.03 49.91 -4.65
C LEU A 304 38.95 49.26 -5.52
N THR A 305 39.33 48.48 -6.54
CA THR A 305 38.36 47.78 -7.39
C THR A 305 37.57 46.75 -6.58
N LEU A 306 38.23 45.99 -5.69
CA LEU A 306 37.57 45.04 -4.79
C LEU A 306 36.62 45.74 -3.81
N GLU A 307 37.01 46.90 -3.26
CA GLU A 307 36.16 47.67 -2.36
C GLU A 307 34.91 48.20 -3.07
N ASN A 308 35.06 48.72 -4.30
CA ASN A 308 33.94 49.18 -5.10
C ASN A 308 32.98 48.04 -5.46
N PHE A 309 33.52 46.86 -5.80
CA PHE A 309 32.71 45.68 -6.05
C PHE A 309 31.89 45.26 -4.81
N ARG A 310 32.49 45.30 -3.61
CA ARG A 310 31.78 44.98 -2.35
C ARG A 310 30.57 45.88 -2.11
N LYS A 311 30.62 47.16 -2.51
CA LYS A 311 29.49 48.11 -2.41
C LYS A 311 28.32 47.72 -3.33
N THR A 312 28.60 47.01 -4.40
CA THR A 312 27.61 46.51 -5.37
C THR A 312 27.26 45.04 -5.16
N ASP A 313 27.83 44.38 -4.14
CA ASP A 313 27.70 42.93 -3.98
C ASP A 313 26.29 42.53 -3.49
N ARG A 314 25.51 41.86 -4.34
CA ARG A 314 24.16 41.34 -4.01
C ARG A 314 24.07 39.82 -3.87
N LEU A 315 25.19 39.10 -3.80
CA LEU A 315 25.19 37.64 -3.78
C LEU A 315 24.29 37.05 -2.67
N SER A 316 24.34 37.63 -1.47
CA SER A 316 23.52 37.13 -0.35
C SER A 316 22.02 37.34 -0.58
N GLU A 317 21.63 38.51 -1.12
CA GLU A 317 20.24 38.84 -1.44
C GLU A 317 19.69 37.90 -2.51
N TRP A 318 20.46 37.69 -3.59
CA TRP A 318 20.07 36.81 -4.69
C TRP A 318 20.04 35.34 -4.30
N GLN A 319 20.93 34.87 -3.42
CA GLN A 319 20.87 33.51 -2.89
C GLN A 319 19.60 33.29 -2.06
N GLN A 320 19.22 34.24 -1.21
CA GLN A 320 17.96 34.16 -0.45
C GLN A 320 16.73 34.21 -1.37
N GLU A 321 16.74 35.07 -2.40
CA GLU A 321 15.66 35.14 -3.38
C GLU A 321 15.52 33.84 -4.18
N ARG A 322 16.65 33.23 -4.59
CA ARG A 322 16.67 31.92 -5.25
C ARG A 322 16.03 30.86 -4.37
N ASP A 323 16.36 30.82 -3.08
CA ASP A 323 15.83 29.82 -2.16
C ASP A 323 14.31 29.99 -1.99
N ARG A 324 13.83 31.25 -1.86
CA ARG A 324 12.40 31.57 -1.81
C ARG A 324 11.66 31.16 -3.10
N LEU A 325 12.22 31.48 -4.27
CA LEU A 325 11.63 31.11 -5.57
C LEU A 325 11.62 29.60 -5.77
N THR A 326 12.65 28.90 -5.29
CA THR A 326 12.74 27.43 -5.33
C THR A 326 11.63 26.81 -4.46
N GLN A 327 11.41 27.31 -3.25
CA GLN A 327 10.30 26.86 -2.40
C GLN A 327 8.95 27.09 -3.07
N ARG A 328 8.72 28.26 -3.66
CA ARG A 328 7.48 28.55 -4.39
C ARG A 328 7.26 27.60 -5.57
N LEU A 329 8.33 27.24 -6.29
CA LEU A 329 8.25 26.28 -7.40
C LEU A 329 7.85 24.88 -6.92
N ILE A 330 8.33 24.46 -5.74
CA ILE A 330 7.93 23.20 -5.09
C ILE A 330 6.45 23.24 -4.72
N GLU A 331 5.98 24.32 -4.09
CA GLU A 331 4.56 24.51 -3.73
C GLU A 331 3.64 24.40 -4.95
N VAL A 332 3.99 25.09 -6.05
CA VAL A 332 3.23 25.03 -7.31
C VAL A 332 3.21 23.61 -7.88
N GLY A 333 4.34 22.90 -7.85
CA GLY A 333 4.42 21.50 -8.28
C GLY A 333 3.53 20.57 -7.47
N VAL A 334 3.48 20.75 -6.14
CA VAL A 334 2.58 19.99 -5.26
C VAL A 334 1.10 20.29 -5.58
N ARG A 335 0.74 21.56 -5.78
CA ARG A 335 -0.65 21.92 -6.12
C ARG A 335 -1.07 21.37 -7.47
N LEU A 336 -0.20 21.38 -8.48
CA LEU A 336 -0.47 20.76 -9.79
C LEU A 336 -0.82 19.27 -9.65
N ALA A 337 -0.05 18.52 -8.86
CA ALA A 337 -0.32 17.10 -8.64
C ALA A 337 -1.64 16.84 -7.89
N GLN A 338 -2.00 17.72 -6.95
CA GLN A 338 -3.31 17.68 -6.29
C GLN A 338 -4.44 17.95 -7.28
N VAL A 339 -4.31 18.99 -8.10
CA VAL A 339 -5.28 19.34 -9.14
C VAL A 339 -5.46 18.19 -10.14
N ASP A 340 -4.38 17.51 -10.57
CA ASP A 340 -4.46 16.34 -11.45
C ASP A 340 -5.24 15.18 -10.82
N THR A 341 -5.12 15.00 -9.51
CA THR A 341 -5.86 13.98 -8.76
C THR A 341 -7.33 14.34 -8.59
N GLU A 342 -7.62 15.60 -8.24
CA GLU A 342 -8.99 16.13 -8.15
C GLU A 342 -9.70 16.04 -9.52
N LYS A 343 -8.99 16.38 -10.59
CA LYS A 343 -9.45 16.27 -11.98
C LYS A 343 -9.81 14.83 -12.34
N ALA A 344 -8.91 13.87 -12.12
CA ALA A 344 -9.17 12.46 -12.42
C ALA A 344 -10.39 11.92 -11.64
N GLY A 345 -10.54 12.33 -10.38
CA GLY A 345 -11.71 11.98 -9.57
C GLY A 345 -13.03 12.58 -10.08
N LEU A 346 -13.01 13.83 -10.56
CA LEU A 346 -14.18 14.45 -11.18
C LEU A 346 -14.52 13.80 -12.53
N GLU A 347 -13.53 13.52 -13.36
CA GLU A 347 -13.72 12.86 -14.67
C GLU A 347 -14.38 11.48 -14.50
N ALA A 348 -13.93 10.68 -13.52
CA ALA A 348 -14.56 9.40 -13.21
C ALA A 348 -16.03 9.55 -12.78
N ARG A 349 -16.32 10.50 -11.88
CA ARG A 349 -17.71 10.78 -11.44
C ARG A 349 -18.60 11.26 -12.57
N ILE A 350 -18.06 12.08 -13.48
CA ILE A 350 -18.76 12.53 -14.69
C ILE A 350 -19.10 11.33 -15.57
N GLN A 351 -18.14 10.43 -15.81
CA GLN A 351 -18.38 9.21 -16.59
C GLN A 351 -19.46 8.31 -15.97
N ASP A 352 -19.43 8.13 -14.64
CA ASP A 352 -20.45 7.33 -13.93
C ASP A 352 -21.85 7.94 -14.06
N LEU A 353 -21.96 9.27 -13.91
CA LEU A 353 -23.22 10.01 -14.07
C LEU A 353 -23.74 9.98 -15.51
N GLU A 354 -22.85 10.10 -16.49
CA GLU A 354 -23.20 9.97 -17.92
C GLU A 354 -23.73 8.55 -18.21
N ALA A 355 -23.08 7.52 -17.67
CA ALA A 355 -23.54 6.14 -17.80
C ALA A 355 -24.91 5.91 -17.13
N ALA A 356 -25.19 6.57 -15.99
CA ALA A 356 -26.50 6.53 -15.34
C ALA A 356 -27.58 7.24 -16.17
N LEU A 357 -27.28 8.42 -16.74
CA LEU A 357 -28.18 9.18 -17.61
C LEU A 357 -28.53 8.45 -18.91
N ILE A 358 -27.67 7.56 -19.41
CA ILE A 358 -27.98 6.69 -20.55
C ILE A 358 -29.02 5.62 -20.19
N LYS A 359 -29.02 5.13 -18.94
CA LYS A 359 -29.94 4.09 -18.46
C LYS A 359 -31.32 4.65 -18.07
N GLU A 360 -31.37 5.90 -17.64
CA GLU A 360 -32.60 6.57 -17.19
C GLU A 360 -33.27 7.34 -18.35
N PRO A 361 -34.44 6.91 -18.86
CA PRO A 361 -35.15 7.63 -19.91
C PRO A 361 -35.63 9.00 -19.40
N ARG A 362 -35.59 10.02 -20.28
CA ARG A 362 -35.96 11.40 -19.95
C ARG A 362 -37.44 11.56 -19.56
N VAL A 363 -38.30 10.72 -20.11
CA VAL A 363 -39.75 10.70 -19.86
C VAL A 363 -40.18 9.26 -19.57
N LEU A 364 -41.03 9.09 -18.57
CA LEU A 364 -41.68 7.83 -18.22
C LEU A 364 -43.07 7.80 -18.86
N GLU A 365 -43.40 6.75 -19.61
CA GLU A 365 -44.76 6.49 -20.05
C GLU A 365 -45.55 5.83 -18.91
N LEU A 366 -46.40 6.60 -18.24
CA LEU A 366 -47.35 6.05 -17.27
C LEU A 366 -48.66 5.69 -17.96
N VAL A 367 -49.09 4.46 -17.74
CA VAL A 367 -50.37 3.95 -18.22
C VAL A 367 -51.35 3.99 -17.04
N ARG A 368 -52.22 4.99 -16.99
CA ARG A 368 -53.25 5.12 -15.95
C ARG A 368 -54.58 4.57 -16.46
N GLU A 369 -55.30 3.81 -15.63
CA GLU A 369 -56.69 3.47 -15.94
C GLU A 369 -57.56 4.70 -15.73
N VAL A 370 -58.43 4.99 -16.70
CA VAL A 370 -59.28 6.20 -16.76
C VAL A 370 -60.19 6.37 -15.52
N VAL A 371 -60.36 5.31 -14.73
CA VAL A 371 -61.23 5.26 -13.54
C VAL A 371 -60.61 5.95 -12.31
N GLU A 372 -59.29 6.17 -12.27
CA GLU A 372 -58.59 6.83 -11.14
C GLU A 372 -58.42 8.35 -11.28
N ASP A 373 -58.85 8.95 -12.40
CA ASP A 373 -58.78 10.40 -12.59
C ASP A 373 -59.91 11.10 -11.82
N PRO A 374 -59.63 11.99 -10.85
CA PRO A 374 -60.66 12.63 -10.02
C PRO A 374 -61.67 13.46 -10.82
N VAL A 375 -61.31 13.94 -12.02
CA VAL A 375 -62.23 14.68 -12.92
C VAL A 375 -63.20 13.71 -13.60
N VAL A 376 -62.73 12.51 -13.96
CA VAL A 376 -63.56 11.45 -14.54
C VAL A 376 -64.41 10.79 -13.45
N ALA A 377 -63.87 10.61 -12.24
CA ALA A 377 -64.58 10.10 -11.06
C ALA A 377 -65.77 10.99 -10.65
N ALA A 378 -65.65 12.31 -10.82
CA ALA A 378 -66.74 13.26 -10.61
C ALA A 378 -67.82 13.19 -11.71
N ALA A 379 -67.46 12.81 -12.95
CA ALA A 379 -68.39 12.59 -14.06
C ALA A 379 -69.08 11.20 -13.99
N LEU A 380 -68.37 10.19 -13.45
CA LEU A 380 -68.81 8.80 -13.18
C LEU A 380 -70.05 8.72 -12.25
N ALA A 381 -70.33 9.73 -11.42
CA ALA A 381 -71.47 9.72 -10.50
C ALA A 381 -72.87 9.88 -11.15
N LYS A 382 -72.97 10.04 -12.47
CA LYS A 382 -74.24 10.37 -13.17
C LYS A 382 -74.75 9.38 -14.24
N GLY A 383 -74.09 8.26 -14.54
CA GLY A 383 -74.68 7.25 -15.44
C GLY A 383 -73.73 6.19 -16.01
N ASP A 384 -74.32 5.01 -16.28
CA ASP A 384 -73.87 3.68 -16.76
C ASP A 384 -72.45 3.51 -17.36
N LEU A 385 -71.70 2.49 -16.89
CA LEU A 385 -70.22 2.52 -16.78
C LEU A 385 -69.45 1.24 -17.16
N SER A 386 -70.02 0.34 -17.97
CA SER A 386 -69.30 -0.88 -18.37
C SER A 386 -68.35 -0.69 -19.56
N ALA A 387 -68.45 0.42 -20.32
CA ALA A 387 -67.66 0.66 -21.54
C ALA A 387 -66.34 1.42 -21.32
N LEU A 388 -66.12 2.02 -20.14
CA LEU A 388 -64.90 2.77 -19.82
C LEU A 388 -63.90 1.96 -18.97
N ALA A 389 -64.35 0.84 -18.39
CA ALA A 389 -63.52 -0.11 -17.67
C ALA A 389 -62.58 -0.84 -18.64
N GLY A 390 -61.34 -0.38 -18.73
CA GLY A 390 -60.31 -0.92 -19.64
C GLY A 390 -59.65 0.13 -20.54
N LEU A 391 -60.14 1.38 -20.56
CA LEU A 391 -59.44 2.47 -21.23
C LEU A 391 -58.20 2.87 -20.43
N ARG A 392 -57.05 2.87 -21.10
CA ARG A 392 -55.75 3.17 -20.53
C ARG A 392 -55.21 4.45 -21.14
N LEU A 393 -55.07 5.49 -20.33
CA LEU A 393 -54.44 6.76 -20.68
C LEU A 393 -52.92 6.57 -20.60
N LYS A 394 -52.24 6.79 -21.72
CA LYS A 394 -50.78 6.92 -21.75
C LYS A 394 -50.42 8.38 -21.53
N THR A 395 -49.87 8.70 -20.37
CA THR A 395 -49.36 10.04 -20.04
C THR A 395 -47.85 9.97 -19.96
N GLN A 396 -47.16 10.86 -20.67
CA GLN A 396 -45.70 11.01 -20.54
C GLN A 396 -45.40 12.02 -19.45
N GLU A 397 -44.77 11.56 -18.37
CA GLU A 397 -44.30 12.42 -17.29
C GLU A 397 -42.77 12.50 -17.32
N ILE A 398 -42.20 13.66 -16.94
CA ILE A 398 -40.74 13.83 -16.85
C ILE A 398 -40.23 12.89 -15.76
N ASN A 399 -39.21 12.09 -16.08
CA ASN A 399 -38.60 11.23 -15.08
C ASN A 399 -38.04 12.09 -13.93
N PRO A 400 -38.57 11.97 -12.70
CA PRO A 400 -38.17 12.82 -11.58
C PRO A 400 -36.70 12.62 -11.17
N VAL A 401 -36.09 11.49 -11.55
CA VAL A 401 -34.69 11.16 -11.29
C VAL A 401 -33.75 11.79 -12.33
N TYR A 402 -34.23 12.07 -13.55
CA TYR A 402 -33.40 12.55 -14.65
C TYR A 402 -32.89 14.00 -14.44
N GLN A 403 -33.76 14.91 -13.98
CA GLN A 403 -33.41 16.33 -13.79
C GLN A 403 -32.32 16.57 -12.71
N PRO A 404 -32.38 15.92 -11.53
CA PRO A 404 -31.30 15.98 -10.56
C PRO A 404 -29.95 15.49 -11.11
N LEU A 405 -29.93 14.40 -11.88
CA LEU A 405 -28.70 13.84 -12.46
C LEU A 405 -28.06 14.80 -13.48
N VAL A 406 -28.87 15.43 -14.34
CA VAL A 406 -28.38 16.48 -15.26
C VAL A 406 -27.79 17.66 -14.50
N THR A 407 -28.47 18.11 -13.44
CA THR A 407 -27.99 19.24 -12.61
C THR A 407 -26.65 18.91 -11.93
N GLN A 408 -26.51 17.68 -11.41
CA GLN A 408 -25.25 17.20 -10.85
C GLN A 408 -24.14 17.14 -11.91
N LEU A 409 -24.43 16.63 -13.11
CA LEU A 409 -23.48 16.55 -14.22
C LEU A 409 -22.96 17.94 -14.63
N VAL A 410 -23.85 18.93 -14.77
CA VAL A 410 -23.48 20.32 -15.08
C VAL A 410 -22.57 20.90 -14.00
N THR A 411 -22.89 20.64 -12.72
CA THR A 411 -22.08 21.11 -11.58
C THR A 411 -20.67 20.49 -11.60
N LEU A 412 -20.56 19.17 -11.83
CA LEU A 412 -19.25 18.50 -11.90
C LEU A 412 -18.42 19.00 -13.09
N ARG A 413 -19.05 19.21 -14.26
CA ARG A 413 -18.37 19.78 -15.44
C ARG A 413 -17.88 21.21 -15.19
N ALA A 414 -18.64 22.02 -14.47
CA ALA A 414 -18.20 23.37 -14.09
C ALA A 414 -16.99 23.31 -13.14
N ASN A 415 -16.99 22.41 -12.16
CA ASN A 415 -15.85 22.18 -11.26
C ASN A 415 -14.61 21.68 -12.02
N LEU A 416 -14.78 20.77 -12.98
CA LEU A 416 -13.71 20.29 -13.84
C LEU A 416 -13.10 21.44 -14.67
N ALA A 417 -13.95 22.29 -15.26
CA ALA A 417 -13.49 23.46 -16.00
C ALA A 417 -12.69 24.45 -15.11
N ALA A 418 -13.11 24.65 -13.86
CA ALA A 418 -12.38 25.47 -12.89
C ALA A 418 -11.00 24.88 -12.57
N LEU A 419 -10.91 23.56 -12.33
CA LEU A 419 -9.62 22.89 -12.10
C LEU A 419 -8.70 22.94 -13.32
N LEU A 420 -9.23 22.79 -14.53
CA LEU A 420 -8.43 22.93 -15.76
C LEU A 420 -7.88 24.36 -15.92
N ALA A 421 -8.66 25.38 -15.56
CA ALA A 421 -8.20 26.76 -15.56
C ALA A 421 -7.11 27.00 -14.49
N GLU A 422 -7.27 26.43 -13.29
CA GLU A 422 -6.26 26.48 -12.23
C GLU A 422 -4.97 25.78 -12.67
N ALA A 423 -5.05 24.55 -13.20
CA ALA A 423 -3.90 23.82 -13.71
C ALA A 423 -3.12 24.62 -14.75
N LYS A 424 -3.83 25.28 -15.68
CA LYS A 424 -3.22 26.14 -16.69
C LYS A 424 -2.51 27.35 -16.08
N ALA A 425 -3.12 28.00 -15.08
CA ALA A 425 -2.52 29.14 -14.38
C ALA A 425 -1.26 28.73 -13.60
N LEU A 426 -1.32 27.60 -12.88
CA LEU A 426 -0.19 27.04 -12.15
C LEU A 426 0.94 26.61 -13.08
N ALA A 427 0.64 26.00 -14.23
CA ALA A 427 1.65 25.66 -15.23
C ALA A 427 2.37 26.90 -15.79
N GLN A 428 1.63 27.99 -16.03
CA GLN A 428 2.23 29.27 -16.44
C GLN A 428 3.08 29.89 -15.33
N GLU A 429 2.64 29.82 -14.07
CA GLU A 429 3.43 30.26 -12.92
C GLU A 429 4.72 29.44 -12.80
N GLN A 430 4.63 28.12 -12.92
CA GLN A 430 5.77 27.19 -12.90
C GLN A 430 6.81 27.60 -13.95
N GLN A 431 6.38 27.86 -15.19
CA GLN A 431 7.28 28.26 -16.27
C GLN A 431 7.94 29.62 -16.00
N ARG A 432 7.18 30.61 -15.49
CA ARG A 432 7.73 31.92 -15.11
C ARG A 432 8.75 31.80 -13.99
N LEU A 433 8.49 30.98 -12.98
CA LEU A 433 9.41 30.73 -11.87
C LEU A 433 10.70 30.06 -12.36
N GLN A 434 10.61 29.08 -13.25
CA GLN A 434 11.77 28.42 -13.85
C GLN A 434 12.66 29.40 -14.62
N VAL A 435 12.07 30.27 -15.45
CA VAL A 435 12.82 31.29 -16.18
C VAL A 435 13.52 32.26 -15.23
N LYS A 436 12.81 32.76 -14.20
CA LYS A 436 13.39 33.65 -13.18
C LYS A 436 14.53 32.98 -12.41
N LEU A 437 14.35 31.73 -12.01
CA LEU A 437 15.39 30.95 -11.33
C LEU A 437 16.62 30.75 -12.21
N GLN A 438 16.43 30.51 -13.51
CA GLN A 438 17.54 30.37 -14.45
C GLN A 438 18.31 31.69 -14.61
N ASP A 439 17.61 32.81 -14.75
CA ASP A 439 18.23 34.13 -14.85
C ASP A 439 18.99 34.48 -13.56
N LEU A 440 18.37 34.27 -12.40
CA LEU A 440 19.00 34.51 -11.10
C LEU A 440 20.23 33.62 -10.86
N ARG A 441 20.18 32.35 -11.29
CA ARG A 441 21.35 31.45 -11.28
C ARG A 441 22.49 32.00 -12.13
N ASN A 442 22.19 32.53 -13.31
CA ASN A 442 23.19 33.14 -14.18
C ASN A 442 23.79 34.40 -13.54
N GLN A 443 22.98 35.27 -12.96
CA GLN A 443 23.44 36.49 -12.27
C GLN A 443 24.36 36.16 -11.10
N ILE A 444 23.96 35.20 -10.24
CA ILE A 444 24.78 34.70 -9.14
C ILE A 444 26.10 34.16 -9.67
N ALA A 445 26.08 33.29 -10.68
CA ALA A 445 27.30 32.69 -11.24
C ALA A 445 28.25 33.74 -11.84
N VAL A 446 27.73 34.73 -12.56
CA VAL A 446 28.52 35.84 -13.13
C VAL A 446 29.17 36.64 -12.01
N GLN A 447 28.40 36.96 -10.96
CA GLN A 447 28.89 37.77 -9.87
C GLN A 447 29.87 37.01 -8.96
N GLU A 448 29.66 35.72 -8.71
CA GLU A 448 30.63 34.84 -8.04
C GLU A 448 31.95 34.82 -8.80
N ARG A 449 31.92 34.64 -10.12
CA ARG A 449 33.13 34.68 -10.98
C ARG A 449 33.83 36.03 -10.93
N ALA A 450 33.07 37.14 -10.96
CA ALA A 450 33.64 38.48 -10.87
C ALA A 450 34.33 38.72 -9.51
N LYS A 451 33.66 38.33 -8.42
CA LYS A 451 34.22 38.40 -7.06
C LYS A 451 35.50 37.58 -6.94
N GLU A 452 35.46 36.36 -7.46
CA GLU A 452 36.59 35.44 -7.51
C GLU A 452 37.78 36.01 -8.29
N ALA A 453 37.55 36.53 -9.49
CA ALA A 453 38.59 37.14 -10.31
C ALA A 453 39.23 38.36 -9.62
N LEU A 454 38.42 39.23 -9.00
CA LEU A 454 38.91 40.40 -8.27
C LEU A 454 39.70 40.02 -7.02
N LEU A 455 39.28 38.98 -6.29
CA LEU A 455 40.03 38.46 -5.14
C LEU A 455 41.37 37.86 -5.57
N LEU A 456 41.40 37.11 -6.68
CA LEU A 456 42.63 36.59 -7.24
C LEU A 456 43.56 37.73 -7.66
N GLU A 457 43.06 38.73 -8.38
CA GLU A 457 43.85 39.89 -8.77
C GLU A 457 44.40 40.62 -7.54
N TYR A 458 43.56 40.91 -6.54
CA TYR A 458 44.00 41.51 -5.29
C TYR A 458 45.12 40.70 -4.60
N ASN A 459 44.93 39.39 -4.41
CA ASN A 459 45.89 38.53 -3.72
C ASN A 459 47.21 38.41 -4.50
N THR A 460 47.15 38.26 -5.83
CA THR A 460 48.34 38.17 -6.69
C THR A 460 49.14 39.46 -6.67
N LYS A 461 48.49 40.63 -6.77
CA LYS A 461 49.17 41.93 -6.68
C LYS A 461 49.73 42.19 -5.30
N LYS A 462 49.00 41.82 -4.23
CA LYS A 462 49.47 41.91 -2.85
C LYS A 462 50.75 41.11 -2.65
N ALA A 463 50.75 39.85 -3.06
CA ALA A 463 51.90 38.98 -2.88
C ALA A 463 53.12 39.43 -3.71
N ALA A 464 52.90 39.90 -4.94
CA ALA A 464 53.96 40.49 -5.75
C ALA A 464 54.59 41.71 -5.06
N TYR A 465 53.77 42.63 -4.54
CA TYR A 465 54.27 43.78 -3.78
C TYR A 465 55.06 43.37 -2.55
N GLU A 466 54.57 42.40 -1.76
CA GLU A 466 55.27 41.90 -0.57
C GLU A 466 56.62 41.27 -0.91
N ALA A 467 56.70 40.50 -2.02
CA ALA A 467 57.96 39.91 -2.50
C ALA A 467 58.98 40.97 -2.94
N PHE A 468 58.57 41.93 -3.77
CA PHE A 468 59.45 43.02 -4.21
C PHE A 468 59.89 43.92 -3.06
N ARG A 469 58.98 44.23 -2.14
CA ARG A 469 59.27 45.01 -0.93
C ARG A 469 60.31 44.32 -0.05
N SER A 470 60.11 43.04 0.26
CA SER A 470 61.04 42.27 1.09
C SER A 470 62.47 42.28 0.52
N ARG A 471 62.61 42.13 -0.80
CA ARG A 471 63.92 42.15 -1.47
C ARG A 471 64.52 43.54 -1.58
N TYR A 472 63.72 44.56 -1.85
CA TYR A 472 64.19 45.95 -1.82
C TYR A 472 64.73 46.34 -0.43
N ASP A 473 64.01 45.98 0.64
CA ASP A 473 64.41 46.26 2.02
C ASP A 473 65.72 45.52 2.39
N GLN A 474 65.91 44.29 1.91
CA GLN A 474 67.17 43.53 2.09
C GLN A 474 68.35 44.17 1.36
N ILE A 475 68.19 44.56 0.09
CA ILE A 475 69.25 45.23 -0.67
C ILE A 475 69.58 46.60 -0.07
N ALA A 476 68.57 47.34 0.40
CA ALA A 476 68.74 48.63 1.08
C ALA A 476 69.51 48.47 2.40
N SER A 477 69.25 47.42 3.19
CA SER A 477 69.99 47.11 4.42
C SER A 477 71.45 46.70 4.18
N LEU A 478 71.75 46.07 3.03
CA LEU A 478 73.11 45.77 2.59
C LEU A 478 73.88 47.00 2.09
N THR A 479 73.19 48.14 1.83
CA THR A 479 73.81 49.37 1.30
C THR A 479 74.06 50.45 2.34
N SER A 480 73.49 50.35 3.55
CA SER A 480 73.78 51.30 4.63
C SER A 480 75.18 51.14 5.26
N GLY A 481 75.95 50.11 4.87
CA GLY A 481 77.32 49.86 5.33
C GLY A 481 78.44 50.37 4.42
N ASP A 482 78.36 50.17 3.09
CA ASP A 482 79.52 50.37 2.19
C ASP A 482 79.08 51.04 0.86
N LEU A 483 78.99 52.37 0.86
CA LEU A 483 78.90 53.17 -0.37
C LEU A 483 80.26 53.72 -0.82
N SER A 484 81.35 53.34 -0.15
CA SER A 484 82.70 53.52 -0.66
C SER A 484 82.99 52.45 -1.72
N PHE A 485 83.75 52.83 -2.74
CA PHE A 485 84.39 51.92 -3.68
C PHE A 485 85.50 51.09 -2.99
N ASP A 486 85.23 50.54 -1.80
CA ASP A 486 86.25 49.99 -0.91
C ASP A 486 86.90 48.74 -1.47
N ASN A 487 86.23 48.03 -2.38
CA ASN A 487 86.85 46.97 -3.15
C ASN A 487 87.01 47.36 -4.64
N PRO A 488 88.24 47.65 -5.09
CA PRO A 488 88.55 47.97 -6.49
C PRO A 488 88.48 46.76 -7.43
N ASN A 489 88.15 45.55 -6.93
CA ASN A 489 88.07 44.34 -7.73
C ASN A 489 86.92 44.39 -8.75
N PRO A 490 87.22 44.46 -10.07
CA PRO A 490 86.19 44.50 -11.09
C PRO A 490 85.37 43.21 -11.14
N GLU A 491 85.96 42.05 -10.86
CA GLU A 491 85.23 40.77 -10.83
C GLU A 491 84.24 40.71 -9.67
N TYR A 492 84.62 41.22 -8.49
CA TYR A 492 83.70 41.36 -7.35
C TYR A 492 82.50 42.25 -7.70
N GLN A 493 82.75 43.39 -8.35
CA GLN A 493 81.69 44.33 -8.73
C GLN A 493 80.78 43.75 -9.83
N ARG A 494 81.32 42.95 -10.78
CA ARG A 494 80.51 42.21 -11.77
C ARG A 494 79.63 41.15 -11.10
N LEU A 495 80.19 40.38 -10.17
CA LEU A 495 79.46 39.36 -9.41
C LEU A 495 78.29 39.98 -8.62
N ARG A 496 78.50 41.17 -8.03
CA ARG A 496 77.45 41.92 -7.33
C ARG A 496 76.28 42.30 -8.26
N GLY A 497 76.58 42.73 -9.50
CA GLY A 497 75.56 42.97 -10.52
C GLY A 497 74.77 41.70 -10.87
N THR A 498 75.47 40.60 -11.14
CA THR A 498 74.81 39.31 -11.46
C THR A 498 74.01 38.75 -10.29
N LEU A 499 74.43 39.03 -9.04
CA LEU A 499 73.71 38.65 -7.83
C LEU A 499 72.38 39.42 -7.73
N ILE A 500 72.37 40.72 -8.01
CA ILE A 500 71.14 41.52 -8.03
C ILE A 500 70.19 41.02 -9.13
N ASP A 501 70.70 40.71 -10.32
CA ASP A 501 69.87 40.14 -11.40
C ASP A 501 69.28 38.79 -11.00
N ALA A 502 70.07 37.90 -10.38
CA ALA A 502 69.59 36.62 -9.89
C ALA A 502 68.58 36.76 -8.73
N GLN A 503 68.75 37.74 -7.85
CA GLN A 503 67.82 38.06 -6.77
C GLN A 503 66.51 38.67 -7.30
N ALA A 504 66.58 39.49 -8.35
CA ALA A 504 65.39 39.99 -9.05
C ALA A 504 64.62 38.85 -9.75
N GLU A 505 65.33 37.89 -10.36
CA GLU A 505 64.74 36.67 -10.89
C GLU A 505 64.04 35.84 -9.80
N GLU A 506 64.69 35.64 -8.65
CA GLU A 506 64.09 34.97 -7.51
C GLU A 506 62.82 35.69 -7.01
N ALA A 507 62.83 37.02 -6.94
CA ALA A 507 61.65 37.80 -6.56
C ALA A 507 60.48 37.60 -7.53
N ARG A 508 60.75 37.52 -8.84
CA ARG A 508 59.74 37.23 -9.87
C ARG A 508 59.18 35.82 -9.72
N LEU A 509 60.02 34.82 -9.44
CA LEU A 509 59.58 33.44 -9.20
C LEU A 509 58.76 33.32 -7.92
N LEU A 510 59.16 34.01 -6.84
CA LEU A 510 58.39 34.09 -5.59
C LEU A 510 57.02 34.75 -5.80
N ALA A 511 56.96 35.83 -6.57
CA ALA A 511 55.69 36.47 -6.92
C ALA A 511 54.79 35.53 -7.75
N ARG A 512 55.36 34.80 -8.71
CA ARG A 512 54.62 33.78 -9.49
C ARG A 512 54.13 32.64 -8.60
N ARG A 513 54.95 32.22 -7.63
CA ARG A 513 54.60 31.16 -6.68
C ARG A 513 53.41 31.57 -5.84
N ALA A 514 53.48 32.74 -5.23
CA ALA A 514 52.38 33.24 -4.41
C ALA A 514 51.10 33.47 -5.23
N ALA A 515 51.21 33.88 -6.50
CA ALA A 515 50.06 33.96 -7.41
C ALA A 515 49.43 32.59 -7.68
N LEU A 516 50.26 31.56 -7.86
CA LEU A 516 49.80 30.19 -8.09
C LEU A 516 49.18 29.58 -6.82
N GLU A 517 49.79 29.78 -5.65
CA GLU A 517 49.26 29.38 -4.34
C GLU A 517 47.91 30.05 -4.05
N ALA A 518 47.75 31.33 -4.40
CA ALA A 518 46.45 32.02 -4.28
C ALA A 518 45.37 31.39 -5.18
N ARG A 519 45.72 31.01 -6.41
CA ARG A 519 44.81 30.32 -7.32
C ARG A 519 44.45 28.91 -6.82
N ILE A 520 45.42 28.19 -6.28
CA ILE A 520 45.23 26.89 -5.64
C ILE A 520 44.22 27.01 -4.50
N ALA A 521 44.42 27.96 -3.59
CA ALA A 521 43.53 28.18 -2.45
C ALA A 521 42.09 28.51 -2.90
N GLN A 522 41.93 29.26 -3.99
CA GLN A 522 40.62 29.54 -4.57
C GLN A 522 39.94 28.29 -5.14
N VAL A 523 40.68 27.47 -5.90
CA VAL A 523 40.16 26.22 -6.45
C VAL A 523 39.78 25.25 -5.32
N GLU A 524 40.59 25.14 -4.27
CA GLU A 524 40.28 24.33 -3.08
C GLU A 524 39.02 24.80 -2.37
N ALA A 525 38.84 26.11 -2.18
CA ALA A 525 37.64 26.67 -1.59
C ALA A 525 36.39 26.32 -2.42
N ARG A 526 36.48 26.43 -3.75
CA ARG A 526 35.38 26.05 -4.65
C ARG A 526 35.09 24.54 -4.60
N ILE A 527 36.12 23.70 -4.59
CA ILE A 527 35.99 22.25 -4.43
C ILE A 527 35.25 21.90 -3.13
N ASN A 528 35.62 22.53 -2.01
CA ASN A 528 34.99 22.24 -0.71
C ASN A 528 33.51 22.64 -0.70
N LEU A 529 33.17 23.81 -1.24
CA LEU A 529 31.77 24.24 -1.41
C LEU A 529 30.97 23.29 -2.30
N LEU A 530 31.55 22.86 -3.43
CA LEU A 530 30.89 21.92 -4.35
C LEU A 530 30.71 20.54 -3.70
N LYS A 531 31.70 20.03 -2.96
CA LYS A 531 31.58 18.78 -2.19
C LYS A 531 30.41 18.82 -1.22
N GLU A 532 30.26 19.92 -0.48
CA GLU A 532 29.15 20.09 0.46
C GLU A 532 27.79 20.11 -0.26
N ARG A 533 27.69 20.89 -1.35
CA ARG A 533 26.45 20.98 -2.16
C ARG A 533 26.07 19.64 -2.78
N VAL A 534 27.03 18.93 -3.37
CA VAL A 534 26.84 17.59 -3.96
C VAL A 534 26.41 16.60 -2.89
N ALA A 535 27.04 16.60 -1.71
CA ALA A 535 26.67 15.71 -0.62
C ALA A 535 25.23 15.95 -0.14
N LYS A 536 24.84 17.22 0.08
CA LYS A 536 23.47 17.58 0.49
C LYS A 536 22.44 17.17 -0.57
N ALA A 537 22.68 17.50 -1.83
CA ALA A 537 21.78 17.18 -2.93
C ALA A 537 21.70 15.66 -3.20
N GLN A 538 22.78 14.90 -2.97
CA GLN A 538 22.77 13.44 -3.08
C GLN A 538 21.90 12.82 -1.98
N VAL A 539 22.04 13.24 -0.73
CA VAL A 539 21.19 12.76 0.37
C VAL A 539 19.72 13.08 0.13
N GLU A 540 19.43 14.27 -0.39
CA GLU A 540 18.07 14.67 -0.76
C GLU A 540 17.52 13.79 -1.90
N GLN A 541 18.31 13.56 -2.95
CA GLN A 541 17.95 12.64 -4.05
C GLN A 541 17.64 11.24 -3.53
N ASP A 542 18.50 10.69 -2.66
CA ASP A 542 18.34 9.34 -2.12
C ASP A 542 17.07 9.24 -1.26
N ARG A 543 16.80 10.25 -0.42
CA ARG A 543 15.56 10.32 0.37
C ARG A 543 14.31 10.37 -0.50
N ILE A 544 14.32 11.18 -1.56
CA ILE A 544 13.17 11.30 -2.49
C ILE A 544 12.97 10.00 -3.27
N ASN A 545 14.05 9.39 -3.77
CA ASN A 545 14.00 8.10 -4.46
C ASN A 545 13.47 6.99 -3.53
N GLN A 546 13.96 6.91 -2.30
CA GLN A 546 13.46 5.94 -1.31
C GLN A 546 11.98 6.17 -1.00
N ALA A 547 11.56 7.41 -0.79
CA ALA A 547 10.15 7.73 -0.53
C ALA A 547 9.25 7.34 -1.71
N LEU A 548 9.69 7.59 -2.96
CA LEU A 548 8.98 7.17 -4.16
C LEU A 548 8.86 5.65 -4.25
N GLU A 549 9.97 4.93 -4.08
CA GLU A 549 9.98 3.46 -4.13
C GLU A 549 9.12 2.84 -3.04
N LEU A 550 9.19 3.32 -1.80
CA LEU A 550 8.32 2.85 -0.72
C LEU A 550 6.84 3.09 -1.05
N ALA A 551 6.48 4.29 -1.50
CA ALA A 551 5.09 4.62 -1.81
C ALA A 551 4.56 3.80 -3.00
N LYS A 552 5.38 3.64 -4.04
CA LYS A 552 5.08 2.80 -5.21
C LYS A 552 4.86 1.34 -4.79
N ASN A 553 5.78 0.77 -4.02
CA ASN A 553 5.69 -0.62 -3.59
C ASN A 553 4.47 -0.86 -2.67
N ALA A 554 4.15 0.08 -1.78
CA ALA A 554 2.95 0.02 -0.97
C ALA A 554 1.67 0.04 -1.82
N TYR A 555 1.57 0.96 -2.78
CA TYR A 555 0.42 1.03 -3.70
C TYR A 555 0.28 -0.24 -4.54
N LEU A 556 1.36 -0.71 -5.16
CA LEU A 556 1.35 -1.92 -5.99
C LEU A 556 0.97 -3.16 -5.18
N ALA A 557 1.50 -3.32 -3.96
CA ALA A 557 1.16 -4.44 -3.09
C ALA A 557 -0.33 -4.45 -2.71
N LEU A 558 -0.90 -3.29 -2.39
CA LEU A 558 -2.34 -3.18 -2.07
C LEU A 558 -3.20 -3.42 -3.31
N SER A 559 -2.82 -2.89 -4.48
CA SER A 559 -3.52 -3.10 -5.75
C SER A 559 -3.48 -4.56 -6.19
N GLN A 560 -2.34 -5.23 -6.03
CA GLN A 560 -2.19 -6.65 -6.33
C GLN A 560 -3.07 -7.49 -5.40
N LYS A 561 -3.03 -7.23 -4.09
CA LYS A 561 -3.88 -7.92 -3.12
C LYS A 561 -5.38 -7.72 -3.40
N ARG A 562 -5.79 -6.56 -3.92
CA ARG A 562 -7.18 -6.31 -4.35
C ARG A 562 -7.55 -7.21 -5.51
N THR A 563 -6.67 -7.31 -6.49
CA THR A 563 -6.87 -8.17 -7.66
C THR A 563 -6.98 -9.63 -7.24
N ASP A 564 -6.12 -10.09 -6.33
CA ASP A 564 -6.15 -11.46 -5.80
C ASP A 564 -7.46 -11.76 -5.07
N LEU A 565 -7.91 -10.87 -4.19
CA LEU A 565 -9.18 -11.02 -3.47
C LEU A 565 -10.41 -10.95 -4.39
N GLN A 566 -10.35 -10.15 -5.46
CA GLN A 566 -11.41 -10.10 -6.47
C GLN A 566 -11.50 -11.41 -7.26
N ILE A 567 -10.36 -12.01 -7.63
CA ILE A 567 -10.31 -13.32 -8.28
C ILE A 567 -10.86 -14.39 -7.33
N GLU A 568 -10.46 -14.37 -6.05
CA GLU A 568 -10.96 -15.31 -5.03
C GLU A 568 -12.48 -15.16 -4.84
N LEU A 569 -12.99 -13.94 -4.78
CA LEU A 569 -14.43 -13.67 -4.65
C LEU A 569 -15.20 -14.20 -5.87
N ALA A 570 -14.76 -13.88 -7.09
CA ALA A 570 -15.39 -14.38 -8.32
C ALA A 570 -15.36 -15.91 -8.42
N SER A 571 -14.28 -16.55 -7.93
CA SER A 571 -14.19 -18.01 -7.91
C SER A 571 -15.08 -18.68 -6.86
N SER A 572 -15.46 -17.97 -5.80
CA SER A 572 -16.19 -18.50 -4.63
C SER A 572 -17.70 -18.27 -4.65
N GLU A 573 -18.25 -17.50 -5.60
CA GLU A 573 -19.66 -17.07 -5.60
C GLU A 573 -20.69 -18.21 -5.77
N SER A 574 -20.31 -19.40 -6.24
CA SER A 574 -21.27 -20.48 -6.52
C SER A 574 -20.72 -21.91 -6.50
N SER A 575 -19.55 -22.12 -5.90
CA SER A 575 -18.73 -23.29 -6.21
C SER A 575 -18.40 -24.21 -5.02
N LEU A 576 -18.62 -23.78 -3.78
CA LEU A 576 -18.27 -24.58 -2.59
C LEU A 576 -19.31 -25.63 -2.22
N ALA A 577 -20.61 -25.32 -2.33
CA ALA A 577 -21.70 -26.23 -2.01
C ALA A 577 -22.74 -26.28 -3.13
N GLN A 578 -23.23 -27.49 -3.45
CA GLN A 578 -24.24 -27.73 -4.47
C GLN A 578 -25.20 -28.85 -4.03
N VAL A 579 -26.46 -28.75 -4.44
CA VAL A 579 -27.42 -29.85 -4.27
C VAL A 579 -27.18 -30.88 -5.37
N ILE A 580 -26.76 -32.10 -4.99
CA ILE A 580 -26.50 -33.19 -5.94
C ILE A 580 -27.78 -33.96 -6.26
N ALA A 581 -28.63 -34.17 -5.26
CA ALA A 581 -29.89 -34.88 -5.44
C ALA A 581 -31.02 -34.12 -4.74
N PRO A 582 -32.01 -33.60 -5.47
CA PRO A 582 -33.19 -33.01 -4.85
C PRO A 582 -34.06 -34.11 -4.23
N ALA A 583 -34.80 -33.75 -3.20
CA ALA A 583 -35.80 -34.57 -2.56
C ALA A 583 -37.06 -34.68 -3.44
N TYR A 584 -37.56 -35.90 -3.60
CA TYR A 584 -38.83 -36.21 -4.26
C TYR A 584 -39.87 -36.67 -3.23
N PRO A 585 -41.19 -36.49 -3.50
CA PRO A 585 -42.23 -37.00 -2.63
C PRO A 585 -42.23 -38.54 -2.64
N ILE A 586 -41.93 -39.14 -1.49
CA ILE A 586 -41.95 -40.60 -1.30
C ILE A 586 -43.26 -40.96 -0.60
N TYR A 587 -44.13 -41.70 -1.28
CA TYR A 587 -45.48 -42.05 -0.80
C TYR A 587 -45.51 -43.24 0.19
N GLU A 588 -44.34 -43.77 0.56
CA GLU A 588 -44.21 -44.84 1.55
C GLU A 588 -44.18 -44.27 2.98
N LYS A 589 -45.00 -44.85 3.87
CA LYS A 589 -45.14 -44.38 5.26
C LYS A 589 -43.97 -44.86 6.11
N VAL A 590 -43.22 -43.93 6.69
CA VAL A 590 -42.03 -44.21 7.50
C VAL A 590 -42.37 -44.35 8.99
N ALA A 591 -43.46 -43.72 9.45
CA ALA A 591 -43.98 -43.86 10.79
C ALA A 591 -45.53 -43.75 10.81
N PRO A 592 -46.21 -44.41 11.78
CA PRO A 592 -45.68 -45.36 12.76
C PRO A 592 -45.45 -46.76 12.15
N LYS A 593 -44.47 -47.51 12.66
CA LYS A 593 -44.22 -48.91 12.27
C LYS A 593 -45.29 -49.82 12.88
N ARG A 594 -46.45 -49.91 12.23
CA ARG A 594 -47.64 -50.62 12.75
C ARG A 594 -47.35 -52.08 13.15
N ALA A 595 -46.55 -52.80 12.36
CA ALA A 595 -46.15 -54.17 12.68
C ALA A 595 -45.29 -54.27 13.95
N LEU A 596 -44.37 -53.31 14.14
CA LEU A 596 -43.52 -53.24 15.33
C LEU A 596 -44.34 -52.86 16.58
N LEU A 597 -45.24 -51.88 16.47
CA LEU A 597 -46.12 -51.48 17.57
C LEU A 597 -47.05 -52.62 18.00
N LEU A 598 -47.62 -53.34 17.03
CA LEU A 598 -48.45 -54.50 17.30
C LEU A 598 -47.65 -55.61 17.99
N ALA A 599 -46.46 -55.93 17.47
CA ALA A 599 -45.59 -56.95 18.06
C ALA A 599 -45.19 -56.58 19.50
N LEU A 600 -44.81 -55.32 19.74
CA LEU A 600 -44.42 -54.84 21.06
C LEU A 600 -45.61 -54.83 22.03
N ALA A 601 -46.79 -54.39 21.59
CA ALA A 601 -48.00 -54.35 22.41
C ALA A 601 -48.52 -55.74 22.77
N VAL A 602 -48.49 -56.69 21.82
CA VAL A 602 -48.83 -58.09 22.07
C VAL A 602 -47.80 -58.71 23.03
N PHE A 603 -46.51 -58.44 22.85
CA PHE A 603 -45.47 -58.91 23.78
C PHE A 603 -45.67 -58.37 25.20
N LEU A 604 -45.86 -57.05 25.35
CA LEU A 604 -46.13 -56.43 26.64
C LEU A 604 -47.41 -56.97 27.29
N GLY A 605 -48.46 -57.12 26.49
CA GLY A 605 -49.72 -57.69 26.96
C GLY A 605 -49.55 -59.14 27.39
N LEU A 606 -48.71 -59.94 26.71
CA LEU A 606 -48.44 -61.33 27.11
C LEU A 606 -47.69 -61.38 28.44
N VAL A 607 -46.68 -60.52 28.64
CA VAL A 607 -45.96 -60.40 29.93
C VAL A 607 -46.93 -60.04 31.05
N LEU A 608 -47.80 -59.05 30.84
CA LEU A 608 -48.82 -58.65 31.81
C LEU A 608 -49.88 -59.73 32.02
N GLY A 609 -50.23 -60.49 30.98
CA GLY A 609 -51.19 -61.60 31.03
C GLY A 609 -50.67 -62.79 31.83
N VAL A 610 -49.38 -63.11 31.72
CA VAL A 610 -48.73 -64.10 32.59
C VAL A 610 -48.80 -63.64 34.04
N MET A 611 -48.39 -62.40 34.33
CA MET A 611 -48.45 -61.84 35.69
C MET A 611 -49.88 -61.84 36.27
N ALA A 612 -50.88 -61.43 35.47
CA ALA A 612 -52.28 -61.41 35.89
C ALA A 612 -52.84 -62.81 36.13
N ALA A 613 -52.47 -63.80 35.32
CA ALA A 613 -52.89 -65.20 35.49
C ALA A 613 -52.38 -65.79 36.82
N PHE A 614 -51.15 -65.46 37.22
CA PHE A 614 -50.62 -65.88 38.53
C PHE A 614 -51.29 -65.18 39.71
N VAL A 615 -51.49 -63.86 39.62
CA VAL A 615 -52.19 -63.09 40.66
C VAL A 615 -53.65 -63.53 40.82
N ALA A 616 -54.34 -63.81 39.71
CA ALA A 616 -55.71 -64.28 39.72
C ALA A 616 -55.84 -65.72 40.25
N GLU A 617 -54.79 -66.55 40.21
CA GLU A 617 -54.79 -67.84 40.89
C GLU A 617 -54.54 -67.66 42.40
N ALA A 618 -53.62 -66.75 42.77
CA ALA A 618 -53.31 -66.46 44.17
C ALA A 618 -54.49 -65.87 44.97
N LEU A 619 -55.46 -65.22 44.30
CA LEU A 619 -56.64 -64.60 44.92
C LEU A 619 -57.89 -65.50 44.97
N ARG A 620 -57.80 -66.77 44.57
CA ARG A 620 -58.96 -67.69 44.61
C ARG A 620 -59.21 -68.24 46.02
N PRO A 621 -60.47 -68.25 46.51
CA PRO A 621 -60.81 -68.86 47.79
C PRO A 621 -60.74 -70.40 47.71
N PRO A 622 -60.20 -71.09 48.74
CA PRO A 622 -60.19 -72.55 48.80
C PRO A 622 -61.62 -73.10 48.88
N ARG A 623 -61.97 -74.05 48.01
CA ARG A 623 -63.25 -74.77 48.09
C ARG A 623 -63.14 -75.92 49.08
N ALA A 624 -64.10 -75.97 50.00
CA ALA A 624 -64.33 -77.04 50.96
C ALA A 624 -64.73 -78.38 50.29
N GLU A 625 -64.35 -79.47 50.95
CA GLU A 625 -64.53 -80.88 50.59
C GLU A 625 -66.00 -81.34 50.51
N ALA A 626 -66.26 -82.37 49.70
CA ALA A 626 -67.36 -83.31 49.92
C ALA A 626 -66.87 -84.73 49.58
N ALA A 627 -67.04 -85.62 50.56
CA ALA A 627 -66.66 -87.03 50.56
C ALA A 627 -67.41 -87.86 49.51
N GLY A 628 -66.71 -88.89 49.02
CA GLY A 628 -67.18 -89.92 48.10
C GLY A 628 -66.01 -90.74 47.59
#